data_AF-A0A945GUP7-F1
#
_entry.id   AF-A0A945GUP7-F1
#
_cell.length_a   1.000
_cell.length_b   1.000
_cell.length_c   1.000
_cell.angle_alpha   90.00
_cell.angle_beta   90.00
_cell.angle_gamma   90.00
#
_symmetry.space_group_name_H-M   'P 1'
#
loop_
_entity.id
_entity.type
_entity.pdbx_description
1 polymer ?
#
loop_
_entity_poly.entity_id
_entity_poly.type
_entity_poly.pdbx_seq_one_letter_code
_entity_poly.pdbx_strand_id
1 'polypeptide(L)'
;MRANAEHVRRAFTLLEMIVVVIVIGIMSALIIPRMGGNQYREYSLTVERVNDVVLMFAHRVSTSNQPAGLRFDSQRNQFELLTKVDEDGEYFWKPDPLARPVTLPDWFDEHALSIFVDGEYVDTMQWPITTTPGEARPLIEVALDWEEHSSLISLPAHAMGPNIWLNGEGTEPLMPIDLDASGQGREEW
;
A
#
# COMPACT_ATOMS: atom_id res chain seq x y z
N MET A 1 22.00 27.73 67.70
CA MET A 1 21.60 28.56 66.55
C MET A 1 21.68 27.72 65.28
N ARG A 2 20.55 27.40 64.64
CA ARG A 2 20.49 26.79 63.30
C ARG A 2 19.58 27.67 62.46
N ALA A 3 20.13 28.25 61.40
CA ALA A 3 19.38 29.06 60.45
C ALA A 3 18.55 28.11 59.55
N ASN A 4 17.23 28.26 59.57
CA ASN A 4 16.34 27.64 58.60
C ASN A 4 16.55 28.33 57.26
N ALA A 5 17.06 27.61 56.27
CA ALA A 5 17.06 28.06 54.89
C ALA A 5 15.63 27.97 54.36
N GLU A 6 14.95 29.11 54.25
CA GLU A 6 13.66 29.18 53.57
C GLU A 6 13.86 28.86 52.09
N HIS A 7 13.31 27.72 51.66
CA HIS A 7 13.17 27.40 50.25
C HIS A 7 12.12 28.34 49.64
N VAL A 8 12.58 29.41 49.00
CA VAL A 8 11.74 30.28 48.19
C VAL A 8 11.18 29.46 47.03
N ARG A 9 9.93 29.01 47.15
CA ARG A 9 9.16 28.48 46.02
C ARG A 9 8.87 29.64 45.08
N ARG A 10 9.64 29.75 44.00
CA ARG A 10 9.31 30.65 42.89
C ARG A 10 8.02 30.14 42.24
N ALA A 11 6.91 30.83 42.48
CA ALA A 11 5.68 30.64 41.71
C ALA A 11 5.86 31.31 40.34
N PHE A 12 5.44 30.62 39.28
CA PHE A 12 5.41 31.16 37.92
C PHE A 12 4.48 32.37 37.84
N THR A 13 4.88 33.40 37.08
CA THR A 13 4.06 34.61 36.93
C THR A 13 2.96 34.43 35.89
N LEU A 14 1.85 35.16 36.01
CA LEU A 14 0.79 35.16 34.99
C LEU A 14 1.31 35.53 33.60
N LEU A 15 2.26 36.47 33.53
CA LEU A 15 2.89 36.89 32.28
C LEU A 15 3.65 35.73 31.63
N GLU A 16 4.41 34.97 32.42
CA GLU A 16 5.15 33.80 31.94
C GLU A 16 4.19 32.73 31.38
N MET A 17 3.05 32.52 32.02
CA MET A 17 2.02 31.61 31.52
C MET A 17 1.44 32.08 30.18
N ILE A 18 1.10 33.38 30.06
CA ILE A 18 0.61 33.97 28.81
C ILE A 18 1.64 33.80 27.68
N VAL A 19 2.91 34.09 27.96
CA VAL A 19 4.00 33.92 26.99
C VAL A 19 4.14 32.46 26.59
N VAL A 20 4.08 31.52 27.53
CA VAL A 20 4.15 30.08 27.24
C VAL A 20 2.99 29.65 26.32
N VAL A 21 1.77 30.08 26.59
CA VAL A 21 0.60 29.73 25.76
C VAL A 21 0.74 30.33 24.35
N ILE A 22 1.22 31.57 24.23
CA ILE A 22 1.48 32.20 22.93
C ILE A 22 2.57 31.43 22.16
N VAL A 23 3.67 31.07 22.82
CA VAL A 23 4.77 30.32 22.21
C VAL A 23 4.30 28.94 21.77
N ILE A 24 3.54 28.22 22.59
CA ILE A 24 2.94 26.93 22.21
C ILE A 24 2.00 27.11 21.02
N GLY A 25 1.13 28.13 21.02
CA GLY A 25 0.22 28.39 19.90
C GLY A 25 0.95 28.66 18.59
N ILE A 26 2.01 29.48 18.61
CA ILE A 26 2.85 29.74 17.43
C ILE A 26 3.57 28.47 16.98
N MET A 27 4.14 27.69 17.90
CA MET A 27 4.81 26.43 17.57
C MET A 27 3.85 25.41 16.96
N SER A 28 2.66 25.23 17.55
CA SER A 28 1.63 24.33 17.02
C SER A 28 1.21 24.70 15.60
N ALA A 29 1.05 26.00 15.32
CA ALA A 29 0.69 26.48 13.97
C ALA A 29 1.77 26.19 12.91
N LEU A 30 3.04 26.09 13.30
CA LEU A 30 4.15 25.81 12.37
C LEU A 30 4.46 24.31 12.20
N ILE A 31 4.17 23.49 13.21
CA ILE A 31 4.51 22.06 13.22
C ILE A 31 3.47 21.25 12.44
N ILE A 32 2.18 21.50 12.66
CA ILE A 32 1.07 20.71 12.10
C ILE A 32 1.09 20.65 10.55
N PRO A 33 1.22 21.77 9.81
CA PRO A 33 1.18 21.73 8.33
C PRO A 33 2.32 20.93 7.71
N ARG A 34 3.44 20.77 8.43
CA ARG A 34 4.65 20.12 7.92
C ARG A 34 4.55 18.59 7.94
N MET A 35 3.68 18.03 8.80
CA MET A 35 3.44 16.59 8.89
C MET A 35 2.60 16.07 7.71
N GLY A 36 1.49 16.74 7.36
CA GLY A 36 0.58 16.27 6.30
C GLY A 36 1.24 16.21 4.91
N GLY A 37 2.06 17.20 4.55
CA GLY A 37 2.78 17.18 3.27
C GLY A 37 3.83 16.07 3.15
N ASN A 38 4.41 15.64 4.28
CA ASN A 38 5.33 14.50 4.30
C ASN A 38 4.57 13.18 4.19
N GLN A 39 3.43 13.04 4.87
CA GLN A 39 2.58 11.85 4.83
C GLN A 39 2.03 11.59 3.43
N TYR A 40 1.53 12.61 2.73
CA TYR A 40 1.05 12.41 1.35
C TYR A 40 2.15 11.89 0.42
N ARG A 41 3.38 12.42 0.53
CA ARG A 41 4.50 11.94 -0.30
C ARG A 41 4.87 10.50 0.04
N GLU A 42 4.87 10.15 1.32
CA GLU A 42 5.14 8.79 1.79
C GLU A 42 4.00 7.82 1.38
N TYR A 43 2.74 8.27 1.40
CA TYR A 43 1.59 7.57 0.84
C TYR A 43 1.81 7.25 -0.65
N SER A 44 2.07 8.26 -1.48
CA SER A 44 2.29 8.04 -2.93
C SER A 44 3.45 7.07 -3.20
N LEU A 45 4.55 7.17 -2.44
CA LEU A 45 5.67 6.24 -2.54
C LEU A 45 5.30 4.82 -2.10
N THR A 46 4.41 4.68 -1.12
CA THR A 46 3.92 3.37 -0.65
C THR A 46 3.05 2.73 -1.72
N VAL A 47 2.14 3.49 -2.33
CA VAL A 47 1.30 3.02 -3.45
C VAL A 47 2.18 2.56 -4.63
N GLU A 48 3.20 3.34 -5.00
CA GLU A 48 4.15 2.98 -6.07
C GLU A 48 4.87 1.65 -5.77
N ARG A 49 5.33 1.45 -4.52
CA ARG A 49 5.97 0.20 -4.11
C ARG A 49 5.01 -0.99 -4.12
N VAL A 50 3.76 -0.81 -3.70
CA VAL A 50 2.74 -1.87 -3.77
C VAL A 50 2.47 -2.21 -5.23
N ASN A 51 2.38 -1.21 -6.11
CA ASN A 51 2.24 -1.40 -7.54
C ASN A 51 3.39 -2.22 -8.15
N ASP A 52 4.64 -1.94 -7.74
CA ASP A 52 5.81 -2.71 -8.19
C ASP A 52 5.72 -4.20 -7.79
N VAL A 53 5.21 -4.51 -6.59
CA VAL A 53 4.99 -5.89 -6.14
C VAL A 53 3.91 -6.57 -6.98
N VAL A 54 2.80 -5.88 -7.25
CA VAL A 54 1.72 -6.41 -8.11
C VAL A 54 2.20 -6.61 -9.56
N LEU A 55 3.01 -5.70 -10.09
CA LEU A 55 3.65 -5.84 -11.40
C LEU A 55 4.58 -7.05 -11.43
N MET A 56 5.40 -7.23 -10.39
CA MET A 56 6.30 -8.39 -10.29
C MET A 56 5.52 -9.71 -10.20
N PHE A 57 4.40 -9.73 -9.47
CA PHE A 57 3.46 -10.84 -9.47
C PHE A 57 2.96 -11.14 -10.89
N ALA A 58 2.49 -10.12 -11.63
CA ALA A 58 2.03 -10.30 -13.01
C ALA A 58 3.11 -10.91 -13.91
N HIS A 59 4.35 -10.44 -13.82
CA HIS A 59 5.48 -11.00 -14.58
C HIS A 59 5.80 -12.44 -14.20
N ARG A 60 5.80 -12.77 -12.90
CA ARG A 60 6.02 -14.12 -12.39
C ARG A 60 5.01 -15.10 -12.95
N VAL A 61 3.73 -14.76 -12.89
CA VAL A 61 2.64 -15.63 -13.36
C VAL A 61 2.69 -15.84 -14.87
N SER A 62 3.09 -14.82 -15.63
CA SER A 62 3.17 -14.90 -17.10
C SER A 62 4.44 -15.60 -17.62
N THR A 63 5.54 -15.57 -16.87
CA THR A 63 6.87 -15.99 -17.37
C THR A 63 7.46 -17.19 -16.62
N SER A 64 7.01 -17.47 -15.39
CA SER A 64 7.53 -18.55 -14.55
C SER A 64 6.57 -19.73 -14.46
N ASN A 65 7.12 -20.93 -14.31
CA ASN A 65 6.35 -22.14 -13.99
C ASN A 65 6.25 -22.39 -12.47
N GLN A 66 6.79 -21.49 -11.64
CA GLN A 66 6.67 -21.55 -10.19
C GLN A 66 5.42 -20.79 -9.73
N PRO A 67 4.59 -21.36 -8.84
CA PRO A 67 3.47 -20.64 -8.27
C PRO A 67 3.94 -19.40 -7.50
N ALA A 68 3.28 -18.29 -7.78
CA ALA A 68 3.45 -17.02 -7.07
C ALA A 68 2.17 -16.72 -6.29
N GLY A 69 2.30 -15.96 -5.20
CA GLY A 69 1.16 -15.48 -4.44
C GLY A 69 1.32 -14.08 -3.89
N LEU A 70 0.22 -13.35 -3.73
CA LEU A 70 0.20 -12.06 -3.04
C LEU A 70 -0.35 -12.24 -1.63
N ARG A 71 0.27 -11.56 -0.66
CA ARG A 71 -0.19 -11.55 0.73
C ARG A 71 -0.05 -10.16 1.35
N PHE A 72 -1.03 -9.80 2.16
CA PHE A 72 -0.94 -8.73 3.14
C PHE A 72 -1.00 -9.33 4.56
N ASP A 73 0.03 -9.06 5.35
CA ASP A 73 0.09 -9.40 6.77
C ASP A 73 -0.23 -8.13 7.58
N SER A 74 -1.44 -8.03 8.11
CA SER A 74 -1.88 -6.87 8.91
C SER A 74 -1.15 -6.75 10.24
N GLN A 75 -0.63 -7.85 10.82
CA GLN A 75 0.13 -7.80 12.07
C GLN A 75 1.52 -7.19 11.85
N ARG A 76 2.11 -7.42 10.68
CA ARG A 76 3.41 -6.85 10.29
C ARG A 76 3.28 -5.58 9.46
N ASN A 77 2.05 -5.22 9.08
CA ASN A 77 1.74 -4.15 8.14
C ASN A 77 2.57 -4.29 6.84
N GLN A 78 2.65 -5.51 6.30
CA GLN A 78 3.52 -5.84 5.18
C GLN A 78 2.76 -6.47 4.02
N PHE A 79 2.94 -5.88 2.83
CA PHE A 79 2.49 -6.43 1.56
C PHE A 79 3.66 -7.10 0.84
N GLU A 80 3.49 -8.35 0.43
CA GLU A 80 4.59 -9.16 -0.10
C GLU A 80 4.16 -10.09 -1.23
N LEU A 81 5.13 -10.34 -2.11
CA LEU A 81 5.09 -11.43 -3.08
C LEU A 81 5.70 -12.68 -2.46
N LEU A 82 5.00 -13.80 -2.61
CA LEU A 82 5.42 -15.10 -2.15
C LEU A 82 5.71 -16.02 -3.34
N THR A 83 6.65 -16.94 -3.13
CA THR A 83 6.93 -18.05 -4.04
C THR A 83 6.78 -19.37 -3.31
N LYS A 84 6.29 -20.39 -4.02
CA LYS A 84 6.14 -21.74 -3.48
C LYS A 84 7.47 -22.48 -3.61
N VAL A 85 8.05 -22.88 -2.49
CA VAL A 85 9.30 -23.63 -2.40
C VAL A 85 9.01 -25.07 -1.96
N ASP A 86 9.72 -26.02 -2.56
CA ASP A 86 9.75 -27.43 -2.15
C ASP A 86 11.01 -27.64 -1.29
N GLU A 87 10.82 -28.01 -0.02
CA GLU A 87 11.90 -28.42 0.89
C GLU A 87 11.55 -29.80 1.45
N ASP A 88 12.40 -30.79 1.19
CA ASP A 88 12.24 -32.18 1.67
C ASP A 88 10.89 -32.83 1.31
N GLY A 89 10.27 -32.42 0.20
CA GLY A 89 8.96 -32.91 -0.27
C GLY A 89 7.76 -32.25 0.41
N GLU A 90 7.98 -31.24 1.27
CA GLU A 90 6.95 -30.37 1.81
C GLU A 90 6.98 -29.00 1.11
N TYR A 91 5.80 -28.45 0.84
CA TYR A 91 5.65 -27.16 0.18
C TYR A 91 5.43 -26.03 1.17
N PHE A 92 6.23 -24.97 1.05
CA PHE A 92 6.11 -23.78 1.89
C PHE A 92 6.07 -22.50 1.04
N TRP A 93 5.32 -21.51 1.52
CA TRP A 93 5.37 -20.16 0.97
C TRP A 93 6.50 -19.38 1.64
N LYS A 94 7.39 -18.82 0.82
CA LYS A 94 8.45 -17.92 1.30
C LYS A 94 8.38 -16.59 0.54
N PRO A 95 8.83 -15.48 1.17
CA PRO A 95 9.00 -14.22 0.46
C PRO A 95 9.83 -14.41 -0.79
N ASP A 96 9.39 -13.80 -1.89
CA ASP A 96 10.09 -13.87 -3.16
C ASP A 96 11.42 -13.12 -3.07
N PRO A 97 12.57 -13.74 -3.38
CA PRO A 97 13.88 -13.09 -3.25
C PRO A 97 14.08 -11.92 -4.23
N LEU A 98 13.26 -11.83 -5.28
CA LEU A 98 13.35 -10.79 -6.30
C LEU A 98 12.41 -9.60 -6.04
N ALA A 99 11.48 -9.72 -5.08
CA ALA A 99 10.59 -8.64 -4.69
C ALA A 99 10.85 -8.24 -3.24
N ARG A 100 11.02 -6.95 -2.98
CA ARG A 100 11.12 -6.44 -1.62
C ARG A 100 9.71 -6.31 -1.02
N PRO A 101 9.45 -6.89 0.16
CA PRO A 101 8.22 -6.62 0.89
C PRO A 101 8.05 -5.12 1.13
N VAL A 102 6.80 -4.66 1.05
CA VAL A 102 6.41 -3.27 1.30
C VAL A 102 5.86 -3.19 2.70
N THR A 103 6.60 -2.57 3.61
CA THR A 103 6.07 -2.19 4.91
C THR A 103 5.28 -0.90 4.75
N LEU A 104 4.01 -0.92 5.13
CA LEU A 104 3.17 0.27 5.21
C LEU A 104 3.63 1.16 6.38
N PRO A 105 3.55 2.49 6.25
CA PRO A 105 3.92 3.41 7.33
C PRO A 105 3.12 3.17 8.62
N ASP A 106 3.74 3.44 9.78
CA ASP A 106 3.12 3.21 11.11
C ASP A 106 1.85 4.05 11.36
N TRP A 107 1.64 5.09 10.56
CA TRP A 107 0.49 5.98 10.63
C TRP A 107 -0.67 5.56 9.71
N PHE A 108 -0.52 4.48 8.93
CA PHE A 108 -1.64 3.83 8.25
C PHE A 108 -2.51 3.09 9.27
N ASP A 109 -3.81 3.08 9.04
CA ASP A 109 -4.72 2.22 9.78
C ASP A 109 -4.47 0.73 9.46
N GLU A 110 -4.82 -0.18 10.38
CA GLU A 110 -4.62 -1.64 10.21
C GLU A 110 -5.33 -2.20 8.95
N HIS A 111 -6.40 -1.53 8.51
CA HIS A 111 -7.22 -1.91 7.36
C HIS A 111 -7.00 -0.98 6.15
N ALA A 112 -5.92 -0.18 6.17
CA ALA A 112 -5.62 0.77 5.12
C ALA A 112 -5.21 0.11 3.80
N LEU A 113 -4.96 -1.20 3.77
CA LEU A 113 -4.80 -1.97 2.54
C LEU A 113 -5.81 -3.11 2.51
N SER A 114 -6.56 -3.19 1.41
CA SER A 114 -7.52 -4.26 1.15
C SER A 114 -7.23 -4.90 -0.20
N ILE A 115 -7.40 -6.21 -0.30
CA ILE A 115 -7.23 -6.94 -1.55
C ILE A 115 -8.57 -7.55 -1.95
N PHE A 116 -8.92 -7.38 -3.21
CA PHE A 116 -10.11 -7.94 -3.83
C PHE A 116 -9.73 -8.88 -4.97
N VAL A 117 -10.47 -9.96 -5.11
CA VAL A 117 -10.37 -10.89 -6.23
C VAL A 117 -11.74 -10.99 -6.88
N ASP A 118 -11.83 -10.65 -8.16
CA ASP A 118 -13.09 -10.56 -8.90
C ASP A 118 -14.18 -9.73 -8.18
N GLY A 119 -13.76 -8.68 -7.47
CA GLY A 119 -14.61 -7.76 -6.70
C GLY A 119 -14.96 -8.22 -5.28
N GLU A 120 -14.54 -9.41 -4.86
CA GLU A 120 -14.76 -9.91 -3.50
C GLU A 120 -13.54 -9.66 -2.62
N TYR A 121 -13.75 -9.15 -1.40
CA TYR A 121 -12.67 -8.96 -0.43
C TYR A 121 -12.07 -10.31 -0.02
N VAL A 122 -10.73 -10.38 0.01
CA VAL A 122 -9.99 -11.60 0.39
C VAL A 122 -9.04 -11.30 1.55
N ASP A 123 -9.23 -12.01 2.65
CA ASP A 123 -8.23 -12.10 3.72
C ASP A 123 -7.11 -13.05 3.29
N THR A 124 -5.92 -12.47 3.09
CA THR A 124 -4.75 -13.20 2.58
C THR A 124 -3.79 -13.69 3.67
N MET A 125 -4.10 -13.44 4.95
CA MET A 125 -3.23 -13.86 6.06
C MET A 125 -3.11 -15.39 6.16
N GLN A 126 -4.22 -16.10 5.93
CA GLN A 126 -4.23 -17.57 5.96
C GLN A 126 -3.79 -18.18 4.64
N TRP A 127 -4.26 -17.64 3.53
CA TRP A 127 -4.00 -18.17 2.19
C TRP A 127 -3.64 -17.02 1.26
N PRO A 128 -2.43 -17.00 0.67
CA PRO A 128 -2.11 -15.99 -0.30
C PRO A 128 -2.98 -16.16 -1.55
N ILE A 129 -3.19 -15.07 -2.29
CA ILE A 129 -3.87 -15.15 -3.58
C ILE A 129 -2.90 -15.81 -4.54
N THR A 130 -3.23 -17.02 -5.00
CA THR A 130 -2.38 -17.80 -5.90
C THR A 130 -3.01 -17.92 -7.27
N THR A 131 -2.16 -17.99 -8.29
CA THR A 131 -2.56 -18.39 -9.63
C THR A 131 -1.71 -19.56 -10.09
N THR A 132 -2.35 -20.60 -10.63
CA THR A 132 -1.63 -21.70 -11.26
C THR A 132 -1.08 -21.23 -12.62
N PRO A 133 0.18 -21.51 -12.97
CA PRO A 133 0.71 -21.21 -14.29
C PRO A 133 -0.16 -21.85 -15.39
N GLY A 134 -0.62 -21.04 -16.36
CA GLY A 134 -1.46 -21.48 -17.48
C GLY A 134 -2.98 -21.39 -17.26
N GLU A 135 -3.43 -21.08 -16.04
CA GLU A 135 -4.82 -20.73 -15.77
C GLU A 135 -5.05 -19.22 -15.98
N ALA A 136 -6.27 -18.82 -16.34
CA ALA A 136 -6.59 -17.40 -16.42
C ALA A 136 -6.49 -16.79 -15.01
N ARG A 137 -5.60 -15.80 -14.84
CA ARG A 137 -5.51 -15.03 -13.59
C ARG A 137 -6.84 -14.29 -13.38
N PRO A 138 -7.40 -14.26 -12.15
CA PRO A 138 -8.59 -13.46 -11.86
C PRO A 138 -8.28 -11.95 -11.90
N LEU A 139 -9.30 -11.11 -11.86
CA LEU A 139 -9.09 -9.69 -11.57
C LEU A 139 -8.57 -9.55 -10.14
N ILE A 140 -7.43 -8.91 -9.95
CA ILE A 140 -6.88 -8.64 -8.61
C ILE A 140 -6.85 -7.13 -8.42
N GLU A 141 -7.42 -6.65 -7.33
CA GLU A 141 -7.44 -5.23 -7.00
C GLU A 141 -6.87 -5.02 -5.61
N VAL A 142 -5.91 -4.10 -5.48
CA VAL A 142 -5.35 -3.69 -4.20
C VAL A 142 -5.75 -2.24 -3.97
N ALA A 143 -6.59 -2.02 -2.97
CA ALA A 143 -7.01 -0.70 -2.54
C ALA A 143 -6.13 -0.25 -1.37
N LEU A 144 -5.66 1.00 -1.42
CA LEU A 144 -5.07 1.66 -0.25
C LEU A 144 -5.84 2.93 0.07
N ASP A 145 -6.23 3.09 1.33
CA ASP A 145 -7.05 4.21 1.81
C ASP A 145 -6.38 4.89 3.02
N TRP A 146 -6.30 6.21 3.00
CA TRP A 146 -5.79 7.04 4.09
C TRP A 146 -6.46 8.42 4.12
N GLU A 147 -7.17 8.74 5.20
CA GLU A 147 -7.94 10.00 5.35
C GLU A 147 -8.87 10.27 4.15
N GLU A 148 -8.59 11.31 3.37
CA GLU A 148 -9.34 11.69 2.15
C GLU A 148 -8.70 11.13 0.86
N HIS A 149 -7.59 10.39 1.00
CA HIS A 149 -6.85 9.82 -0.11
C HIS A 149 -7.21 8.35 -0.30
N SER A 150 -7.40 7.96 -1.56
CA SER A 150 -7.70 6.58 -1.94
C SER A 150 -6.92 6.23 -3.19
N SER A 151 -6.46 4.99 -3.29
CA SER A 151 -5.78 4.48 -4.47
C SER A 151 -6.22 3.07 -4.78
N LEU A 152 -6.31 2.79 -6.07
CA LEU A 152 -6.69 1.48 -6.58
C LEU A 152 -5.61 1.01 -7.54
N ILE A 153 -5.03 -0.15 -7.26
CA ILE A 153 -4.12 -0.86 -8.16
C ILE A 153 -4.91 -2.04 -8.71
N SER A 154 -5.31 -1.98 -9.97
CA SER A 154 -6.10 -3.04 -10.61
C SER A 154 -5.24 -3.83 -11.59
N LEU A 155 -5.18 -5.14 -11.43
CA LEU A 155 -4.50 -6.07 -12.32
C LEU A 155 -5.54 -6.96 -13.03
N PRO A 156 -5.97 -6.57 -14.25
CA PRO A 156 -6.91 -7.37 -15.03
C PRO A 156 -6.34 -8.74 -15.40
N ALA A 157 -7.22 -9.72 -15.63
CA ALA A 157 -6.88 -11.10 -15.94
C ALA A 157 -5.80 -11.29 -17.04
N HIS A 158 -5.85 -10.48 -18.08
CA HIS A 158 -5.02 -10.62 -19.28
C HIS A 158 -3.97 -9.51 -19.44
N ALA A 159 -3.89 -8.59 -18.48
CA ALA A 159 -2.96 -7.47 -18.58
C ALA A 159 -1.51 -7.90 -18.27
N MET A 160 -0.54 -7.30 -18.96
CA MET A 160 0.88 -7.54 -18.67
C MET A 160 1.34 -6.85 -17.38
N GLY A 161 0.57 -5.89 -16.87
CA GLY A 161 0.83 -5.18 -15.62
C GLY A 161 -0.43 -4.50 -15.08
N PRO A 162 -0.35 -3.97 -13.85
CA PRO A 162 -1.46 -3.27 -13.22
C PRO A 162 -1.66 -1.85 -13.78
N ASN A 163 -2.88 -1.34 -13.59
CA ASN A 163 -3.21 0.07 -13.71
C ASN A 163 -3.38 0.67 -12.33
N ILE A 164 -3.05 1.96 -12.21
CA ILE A 164 -3.09 2.70 -10.95
C ILE A 164 -4.01 3.91 -11.07
N TRP A 165 -4.89 4.08 -10.09
CA TRP A 165 -5.66 5.29 -9.85
C TRP A 165 -5.31 5.84 -8.48
N LEU A 166 -5.04 7.14 -8.42
CA LEU A 166 -4.74 7.89 -7.21
C LEU A 166 -5.76 9.02 -7.08
N ASN A 167 -6.59 8.99 -6.04
CA ASN A 167 -7.68 9.95 -5.79
C ASN A 167 -8.62 10.11 -7.01
N GLY A 168 -8.87 9.02 -7.74
CA GLY A 168 -9.70 9.00 -8.94
C GLY A 168 -9.00 9.45 -10.23
N GLU A 169 -7.75 9.92 -10.17
CA GLU A 169 -6.92 10.21 -11.34
C GLU A 169 -6.00 9.02 -11.64
N GLY A 170 -6.02 8.51 -12.88
CA GLY A 170 -5.22 7.34 -13.23
C GLY A 170 -5.15 7.10 -14.72
N THR A 171 -4.34 6.14 -15.11
CA THR A 171 -4.28 5.66 -16.50
C THR A 171 -5.44 4.71 -16.75
N GLU A 172 -6.42 5.14 -17.55
CA GLU A 172 -7.45 4.24 -18.07
C GLU A 172 -6.79 3.10 -18.88
N PRO A 173 -7.25 1.86 -18.73
CA PRO A 173 -6.76 0.78 -19.57
C PRO A 173 -7.01 1.11 -21.05
N LEU A 174 -6.02 0.82 -21.89
CA LEU A 174 -6.29 0.48 -23.28
C LEU A 174 -7.13 -0.79 -23.25
N MET A 175 -8.45 -0.64 -23.22
CA MET A 175 -9.34 -1.79 -23.38
C MET A 175 -8.94 -2.51 -24.67
N PRO A 176 -8.85 -3.85 -24.68
CA PRO A 176 -8.76 -4.59 -25.92
C PRO A 176 -9.93 -4.14 -26.78
N ILE A 177 -9.64 -3.44 -27.87
CA ILE A 177 -10.64 -3.17 -28.89
C ILE A 177 -10.95 -4.55 -29.47
N ASP A 178 -12.13 -5.06 -29.15
CA ASP A 178 -12.66 -6.24 -29.81
C ASP A 178 -12.87 -5.90 -31.29
N LEU A 179 -11.91 -6.31 -32.11
CA LEU A 179 -11.91 -6.09 -33.56
C LEU A 179 -13.05 -6.87 -34.25
N ASP A 180 -13.65 -7.85 -33.58
CA ASP A 180 -14.83 -8.57 -34.09
C ASP A 180 -16.12 -7.75 -33.88
N ALA A 181 -16.17 -6.89 -32.87
CA ALA A 181 -17.30 -5.99 -32.60
C ALA A 181 -17.27 -4.70 -33.45
N SER A 182 -16.10 -4.28 -33.95
CA SER A 182 -15.95 -3.08 -34.79
C SER A 182 -16.17 -3.30 -36.29
N GLY A 183 -16.37 -4.56 -36.72
CA GLY A 183 -16.72 -4.89 -38.10
C GLY A 183 -15.66 -4.52 -39.15
N GLN A 184 -14.41 -4.23 -38.74
CA GLN A 184 -13.32 -3.85 -39.65
C GLN A 184 -12.51 -5.04 -40.20
N GLY A 185 -13.02 -6.27 -40.11
CA GLY A 185 -12.40 -7.47 -40.69
C GLY A 185 -12.41 -7.55 -42.22
N ARG A 186 -12.75 -6.47 -42.94
CA ARG A 186 -12.83 -6.43 -44.42
C ARG A 186 -12.37 -5.08 -44.98
N GLU A 187 -11.10 -4.75 -44.82
CA GLU A 187 -10.41 -3.99 -45.86
C GLU A 187 -9.47 -4.94 -46.59
N GLU A 188 -9.90 -5.33 -47.79
CA GLU A 188 -9.09 -6.04 -48.76
C GLU A 188 -7.96 -5.10 -49.22
N TRP A 189 -6.74 -5.63 -49.23
CA TRP A 189 -5.51 -4.96 -49.69
C TRP A 189 -5.55 -4.60 -51.18
#